data_AF-A0A926PNY8-F1
#
_entry.id   AF-A0A926PNY8-F1
#
_cell.length_a   1.000
_cell.length_b   1.000
_cell.length_c   1.000
_cell.angle_alpha   90.00
_cell.angle_beta   90.00
_cell.angle_gamma   90.00
#
_symmetry.space_group_name_H-M   'P 1'
#
loop_
_entity.id
_entity.type
_entity.pdbx_description
1 polymer ?
#
loop_
_entity_poly.entity_id
_entity_poly.type
_entity_poly.pdbx_seq_one_letter_code
_entity_poly.pdbx_strand_id
1 'polypeptide(L)'
;MTIFEGTFAQSESLRFAIVVGRFNDLVTTRLLEACQDCLKRHGIDVNPQGTQVDYAWVPGAFEVPLVARQFALSGRYDAVICLGAVIKGQTPHFDHVSAEVSKGIAAAGFQTGVPVIFGVLTTDTMQQAIERAGIKSNLGWEYAMSAIEMASLMRQIRAGGEMPSAQSSITAASIPQATLSPAHSESQNAR
;
A
#
# COMPACT_ATOMS: atom_id res chain seq x y z
N MET A 1 -10.93 -9.90 -24.13
CA MET A 1 -9.84 -10.31 -23.21
C MET A 1 -9.79 -9.27 -22.12
N THR A 2 -9.86 -9.67 -20.85
CA THR A 2 -9.79 -8.73 -19.72
C THR A 2 -8.33 -8.59 -19.29
N ILE A 3 -7.86 -7.36 -19.14
CA ILE A 3 -6.50 -7.03 -18.65
C ILE A 3 -6.65 -6.41 -17.27
N PHE A 4 -5.83 -6.84 -16.31
CA PHE A 4 -5.81 -6.30 -14.95
C PHE A 4 -4.46 -5.66 -14.67
N GLU A 5 -4.47 -4.40 -14.26
CA GLU A 5 -3.27 -3.62 -13.94
C GLU A 5 -3.48 -2.89 -12.61
N GLY A 6 -2.45 -2.86 -11.77
CA GLY A 6 -2.48 -2.09 -10.53
C GLY A 6 -2.50 -0.59 -10.83
N THR A 7 -3.15 0.18 -9.97
CA THR A 7 -3.27 1.63 -10.13
C THR A 7 -2.77 2.37 -8.88
N PHE A 8 -2.27 3.59 -9.10
CA PHE A 8 -1.80 4.47 -8.02
C PHE A 8 -2.80 5.57 -7.67
N ALA A 9 -3.81 5.79 -8.52
CA ALA A 9 -4.91 6.73 -8.27
C ALA A 9 -5.97 6.01 -7.43
N GLN A 10 -6.04 6.33 -6.14
CA GLN A 10 -6.93 5.62 -5.20
C GLN A 10 -8.35 6.21 -5.21
N SER A 11 -9.35 5.35 -5.40
CA SER A 11 -10.77 5.64 -5.13
C SER A 11 -11.24 5.12 -3.76
N GLU A 12 -10.48 4.21 -3.15
CA GLU A 12 -10.82 3.54 -1.89
C GLU A 12 -9.65 3.52 -0.90
N SER A 13 -9.96 3.44 0.40
CA SER A 13 -8.96 3.36 1.46
C SER A 13 -8.26 2.00 1.48
N LEU A 14 -6.99 1.99 1.10
CA LEU A 14 -6.07 0.84 1.25
C LEU A 14 -5.49 0.82 2.67
N ARG A 15 -5.21 -0.38 3.18
CA ARG A 15 -4.52 -0.61 4.46
C ARG A 15 -3.25 -1.42 4.29
N PHE A 16 -2.20 -1.00 4.98
CA PHE A 16 -0.87 -1.60 4.90
C PHE A 16 -0.36 -1.97 6.29
N ALA A 17 0.48 -3.00 6.35
CA ALA A 17 1.33 -3.25 7.50
C ALA A 17 2.79 -3.11 7.07
N ILE A 18 3.62 -2.47 7.89
CA ILE A 18 5.05 -2.33 7.64
C ILE A 18 5.80 -3.05 8.77
N VAL A 19 6.61 -4.03 8.40
CA VAL A 19 7.47 -4.79 9.31
C VAL A 19 8.90 -4.32 9.13
N VAL A 20 9.53 -3.81 10.18
CA VAL A 20 10.86 -3.19 10.11
C VAL A 20 11.85 -3.91 11.02
N GLY A 21 12.94 -4.42 10.44
CA GLY A 21 14.09 -4.90 11.20
C GLY A 21 14.87 -3.74 11.82
N ARG A 22 15.14 -3.81 13.13
CA ARG A 22 15.94 -2.80 13.86
C ARG A 22 17.43 -2.91 13.57
N PHE A 23 17.93 -4.10 13.25
CA PHE A 23 19.33 -4.27 12.88
C PHE A 23 19.67 -3.48 11.60
N ASN A 24 20.84 -2.82 11.58
CA ASN A 24 21.24 -1.85 10.55
C ASN A 24 20.29 -0.63 10.46
N ASP A 25 19.93 -0.03 11.60
CA ASP A 25 19.01 1.10 11.75
C ASP A 25 19.35 2.32 10.87
N LEU A 26 20.64 2.61 10.65
CA LEU A 26 21.12 3.67 9.77
C LEU A 26 20.59 3.52 8.32
N VAL A 27 20.31 2.29 7.91
CA VAL A 27 19.75 1.95 6.60
C VAL A 27 18.25 1.78 6.69
N THR A 28 17.75 0.95 7.62
CA THR A 28 16.33 0.60 7.68
C THR A 28 15.42 1.77 8.03
N THR A 29 15.89 2.71 8.86
CA THR A 29 15.14 3.95 9.16
C THR A 29 14.98 4.81 7.91
N ARG A 30 16.03 4.91 7.08
CA ARG A 30 15.97 5.67 5.81
C ARG A 30 15.06 5.03 4.77
N LEU A 31 15.02 3.69 4.72
CA LEU A 31 14.04 2.97 3.89
C LEU A 31 12.62 3.25 4.38
N LEU A 32 12.40 3.23 5.69
CA LEU A 32 11.10 3.50 6.30
C LEU A 32 10.62 4.92 5.99
N GLU A 33 11.49 5.93 6.15
CA GLU A 33 11.17 7.33 5.86
C GLU A 33 10.72 7.52 4.39
N ALA A 34 11.44 6.94 3.43
CA ALA A 34 11.07 7.03 2.02
C ALA A 34 9.80 6.24 1.68
N CYS A 35 9.60 5.08 2.32
CA CYS A 35 8.36 4.31 2.21
C CYS A 35 7.17 5.13 2.71
N GLN A 36 7.30 5.79 3.87
CA GLN A 36 6.26 6.66 4.42
C GLN A 36 5.99 7.88 3.54
N ASP A 37 7.02 8.55 3.03
CA ASP A 37 6.87 9.69 2.13
C ASP A 37 6.11 9.30 0.85
N CYS A 38 6.45 8.15 0.27
CA CYS A 38 5.76 7.61 -0.89
C CYS A 38 4.27 7.35 -0.60
N LEU A 39 3.96 6.58 0.45
CA LEU A 39 2.57 6.27 0.84
C LEU A 39 1.77 7.56 1.09
N LYS A 40 2.35 8.51 1.83
CA LYS A 40 1.73 9.80 2.14
C LYS A 40 1.40 10.61 0.89
N ARG A 41 2.32 10.68 -0.08
CA ARG A 41 2.09 11.40 -1.36
C ARG A 41 1.06 10.71 -2.25
N HIS A 42 0.77 9.44 -2.01
CA HIS A 42 -0.31 8.70 -2.65
C HIS A 42 -1.61 8.71 -1.82
N GLY A 43 -1.72 9.58 -0.81
CA GLY A 43 -2.97 9.78 -0.05
C GLY A 43 -3.23 8.78 1.06
N ILE A 44 -2.23 7.96 1.44
CA ILE A 44 -2.35 7.00 2.53
C ILE A 44 -1.90 7.67 3.84
N ASP A 45 -2.75 7.63 4.86
CA ASP A 45 -2.40 8.13 6.19
C ASP A 45 -1.39 7.22 6.89
N VAL A 46 -0.13 7.68 6.93
CA VAL A 46 1.01 7.01 7.58
C VAL A 46 1.14 7.35 9.07
N ASN A 47 0.21 8.11 9.64
CA ASN A 47 0.25 8.43 11.06
C ASN A 47 0.09 7.15 11.91
N PRO A 48 0.96 6.87 12.89
CA PRO A 48 0.79 5.73 13.80
C PRO A 48 -0.51 5.72 14.62
N GLN A 49 -1.18 6.87 14.76
CA GLN A 49 -2.51 6.98 15.38
C GLN A 49 -3.65 6.88 14.34
N GLY A 50 -3.31 6.81 13.05
CA GLY A 50 -4.24 6.60 11.95
C GLY A 50 -4.73 5.16 11.87
N THR A 51 -5.43 4.83 10.79
CA THR A 51 -6.05 3.50 10.59
C THR A 51 -5.58 2.77 9.34
N GLN A 52 -4.72 3.40 8.53
CA GLN A 52 -4.31 2.86 7.24
C GLN A 52 -2.94 2.18 7.26
N VAL A 53 -2.06 2.50 8.21
CA VAL A 53 -0.72 1.89 8.28
C VAL A 53 -0.39 1.48 9.71
N ASP A 54 -0.15 0.17 9.90
CA ASP A 54 0.39 -0.36 11.15
C ASP A 54 1.89 -0.65 11.01
N TYR A 55 2.64 -0.45 12.11
CA TYR A 55 4.09 -0.66 12.16
C TYR A 55 4.46 -1.74 13.18
N ALA A 56 5.22 -2.75 12.76
CA ALA A 56 5.85 -3.70 13.67
C ALA A 56 7.37 -3.61 13.58
N TRP A 57 8.00 -3.40 14.72
CA TRP A 57 9.46 -3.41 14.83
C TRP A 57 9.92 -4.78 15.35
N VAL A 58 10.83 -5.40 14.61
CA VAL A 58 11.43 -6.69 14.97
C VAL A 58 12.94 -6.54 15.19
N PRO A 59 13.58 -7.46 15.95
CA PRO A 59 15.02 -7.35 16.24
C PRO A 59 15.90 -7.31 14.99
N GLY A 60 15.71 -8.23 14.05
CA GLY A 60 16.48 -8.29 12.81
C GLY A 60 15.65 -8.77 11.61
N ALA A 61 16.30 -8.88 10.46
CA ALA A 61 15.65 -9.30 9.22
C ALA A 61 15.08 -10.73 9.31
N PHE A 62 15.67 -11.59 10.15
CA PHE A 62 15.27 -12.99 10.29
C PHE A 62 13.86 -13.17 10.85
N GLU A 63 13.39 -12.25 11.70
CA GLU A 63 12.04 -12.27 12.26
C GLU A 63 10.98 -11.63 11.35
N VAL A 64 11.41 -10.87 10.32
CA VAL A 64 10.50 -10.14 9.41
C VAL A 64 9.48 -11.07 8.73
N PRO A 65 9.87 -12.23 8.14
CA PRO A 65 8.91 -13.15 7.52
C PRO A 65 7.80 -13.63 8.46
N LEU A 66 8.14 -13.93 9.71
CA LEU A 66 7.19 -14.45 10.70
C LEU A 66 6.10 -13.41 11.00
N VAL A 67 6.51 -12.18 11.26
CA VAL A 67 5.58 -11.09 11.58
C VAL A 67 4.78 -10.66 10.34
N ALA A 68 5.40 -10.64 9.16
CA ALA A 68 4.72 -10.36 7.92
C ALA A 68 3.60 -11.37 7.63
N ARG A 69 3.87 -12.66 7.85
CA ARG A 69 2.88 -13.73 7.74
C ARG A 69 1.72 -13.53 8.73
N GLN A 70 2.02 -13.11 9.97
CA GLN A 70 0.98 -12.87 10.98
C GLN A 70 0.05 -11.71 10.58
N PHE A 71 0.61 -10.61 10.04
CA PHE A 71 -0.21 -9.53 9.51
C PHE A 71 -1.06 -9.96 8.32
N ALA A 72 -0.46 -10.67 7.36
CA ALA A 72 -1.17 -11.17 6.19
C ALA A 72 -2.33 -12.11 6.58
N LEU A 73 -2.12 -13.04 7.52
CA LEU A 73 -3.17 -13.94 8.02
C LEU A 73 -4.31 -13.23 8.76
N SER A 74 -4.08 -12.03 9.28
CA SER A 74 -5.15 -11.28 9.97
C SER A 74 -6.28 -10.85 9.03
N GLY A 75 -6.04 -10.80 7.71
CA GLY A 75 -7.01 -10.36 6.71
C GLY A 75 -7.32 -8.85 6.76
N ARG A 76 -6.59 -8.06 7.56
CA ARG A 76 -6.84 -6.62 7.77
C ARG A 76 -6.12 -5.70 6.79
N TYR A 77 -5.18 -6.24 6.01
CA TYR A 77 -4.28 -5.45 5.16
C TYR A 77 -4.37 -5.89 3.72
N ASP A 78 -4.26 -4.93 2.82
CA ASP A 78 -4.22 -5.16 1.38
C ASP A 78 -2.84 -5.56 0.89
N ALA A 79 -1.79 -5.10 1.58
CA ALA A 79 -0.41 -5.51 1.37
C ALA A 79 0.43 -5.35 2.66
N VAL A 80 1.51 -6.12 2.75
CA VAL A 80 2.51 -6.01 3.82
C VAL A 80 3.86 -5.62 3.22
N ILE A 81 4.52 -4.62 3.79
CA ILE A 81 5.83 -4.14 3.35
C ILE A 81 6.89 -4.59 4.35
N CYS A 82 7.84 -5.41 3.90
CA CYS A 82 8.93 -5.90 4.75
C CYS A 82 10.17 -5.06 4.52
N LEU A 83 10.68 -4.37 5.55
CA LEU A 83 11.88 -3.54 5.48
C LEU A 83 12.99 -4.13 6.35
N GLY A 84 14.18 -4.23 5.79
CA GLY A 84 15.36 -4.73 6.51
C GLY A 84 16.65 -4.53 5.74
N ALA A 85 17.77 -4.82 6.37
CA ALA A 85 19.06 -4.88 5.70
C ALA A 85 19.93 -5.99 6.30
N VAL A 86 20.46 -6.85 5.43
CA VAL A 86 21.41 -7.91 5.71
C VAL A 86 22.68 -7.56 4.93
N ILE A 87 23.76 -7.26 5.64
CA ILE A 87 25.01 -6.79 5.05
C ILE A 87 26.08 -7.84 5.31
N LYS A 88 26.84 -8.19 4.28
CA LYS A 88 27.81 -9.29 4.34
C LYS A 88 28.90 -9.02 5.38
N GLY A 89 29.05 -9.98 6.28
CA GLY A 89 30.12 -10.01 7.28
C GLY A 89 31.28 -10.92 6.85
N GLN A 90 32.02 -11.42 7.84
CA GLN A 90 33.17 -12.31 7.62
C GLN A 90 32.81 -13.80 7.61
N THR A 91 31.57 -14.15 7.94
CA THR A 91 31.11 -15.53 8.08
C THR A 91 29.99 -15.85 7.09
N PRO A 92 29.70 -17.15 6.83
CA PRO A 92 28.57 -17.58 6.00
C PRO A 92 27.18 -17.19 6.53
N HIS A 93 27.10 -16.53 7.69
CA HIS A 93 25.85 -16.09 8.30
C HIS A 93 24.98 -15.25 7.35
N PHE A 94 25.62 -14.40 6.53
CA PHE A 94 24.93 -13.60 5.51
C PHE A 94 24.13 -14.47 4.54
N ASP A 95 24.72 -15.54 4.01
CA ASP A 95 24.07 -16.39 3.00
C ASP A 95 22.88 -17.14 3.61
N HIS A 96 23.02 -17.63 4.85
CA HIS A 96 21.91 -18.29 5.55
C HIS A 96 20.76 -17.33 5.88
N VAL A 97 21.06 -16.15 6.42
CA VAL A 97 20.02 -15.18 6.80
C VAL A 97 19.32 -14.63 5.57
N SER A 98 20.07 -14.17 4.57
CA SER A 98 19.48 -13.57 3.36
C SER A 98 18.59 -14.56 2.61
N ALA A 99 19.04 -15.81 2.44
CA ALA A 99 18.27 -16.84 1.75
C ALA A 99 16.96 -17.18 2.49
N GLU A 100 17.02 -17.39 3.81
CA GLU A 100 15.82 -17.76 4.58
C GLU A 100 14.83 -16.60 4.72
N VAL A 101 15.32 -15.35 4.81
CA VAL A 101 14.44 -14.17 4.81
C VAL A 101 13.72 -14.02 3.49
N SER A 102 14.41 -14.13 2.35
CA SER A 102 13.79 -14.06 1.03
C SER A 102 12.75 -15.17 0.82
N LYS A 103 13.10 -16.41 1.15
CA LYS A 103 12.16 -17.55 1.07
C LYS A 103 10.96 -17.36 1.98
N GLY A 104 11.18 -16.92 3.22
CA GLY A 104 10.13 -16.72 4.20
C GLY A 104 9.13 -15.64 3.78
N ILE A 105 9.62 -14.50 3.27
CA ILE A 105 8.75 -13.42 2.77
C ILE A 105 7.93 -13.88 1.57
N ALA A 106 8.55 -14.57 0.61
CA ALA A 106 7.85 -15.12 -0.53
C ALA A 106 6.77 -16.13 -0.09
N ALA A 107 7.12 -17.06 0.81
CA ALA A 107 6.19 -18.04 1.36
C ALA A 107 5.02 -17.38 2.10
N ALA A 108 5.27 -16.30 2.86
CA ALA A 108 4.22 -15.56 3.55
C ALA A 108 3.19 -15.00 2.56
N GLY A 109 3.63 -14.43 1.44
CA GLY A 109 2.72 -13.95 0.38
C GLY A 109 1.95 -15.09 -0.29
N PHE A 110 2.65 -16.15 -0.73
CA PHE A 110 2.01 -17.28 -1.41
C PHE A 110 1.00 -18.03 -0.54
N GLN A 111 1.30 -18.24 0.74
CA GLN A 111 0.42 -19.00 1.65
C GLN A 111 -0.84 -18.23 2.05
N THR A 112 -0.78 -16.91 2.07
CA THR A 112 -1.86 -16.05 2.58
C THR A 112 -2.69 -15.41 1.47
N GLY A 113 -2.15 -15.31 0.26
CA GLY A 113 -2.78 -14.59 -0.85
C GLY A 113 -2.75 -13.06 -0.69
N VAL A 114 -2.09 -12.53 0.34
CA VAL A 114 -1.85 -11.10 0.52
C VAL A 114 -0.47 -10.77 -0.06
N PRO A 115 -0.32 -9.73 -0.90
CA PRO A 115 0.99 -9.25 -1.32
C PRO A 115 1.90 -8.93 -0.15
N VAL A 116 3.08 -9.57 -0.13
CA VAL A 116 4.14 -9.26 0.84
C VAL A 116 5.35 -8.77 0.06
N ILE A 117 5.66 -7.49 0.17
CA ILE A 117 6.74 -6.83 -0.57
C ILE A 117 8.08 -7.12 0.08
N PHE A 118 9.02 -7.62 -0.71
CA PHE A 118 10.39 -7.89 -0.29
C PHE A 118 11.25 -6.62 -0.34
N GLY A 119 11.28 -5.88 0.77
CA GLY A 119 12.11 -4.68 0.93
C GLY A 119 13.31 -4.87 1.87
N VAL A 120 13.94 -6.05 1.81
CA VAL A 120 15.15 -6.36 2.59
C VAL A 120 16.38 -6.22 1.71
N LEU A 121 17.25 -5.26 2.03
CA LEU A 121 18.51 -5.08 1.32
C LEU A 121 19.47 -6.23 1.63
N THR A 122 20.06 -6.80 0.59
CA THR A 122 21.11 -7.82 0.69
C THR A 122 22.34 -7.29 -0.05
N THR A 123 23.32 -6.78 0.69
CA THR A 123 24.48 -6.08 0.10
C THR A 123 25.80 -6.61 0.66
N ASP A 124 26.87 -6.47 -0.13
CA ASP A 124 28.21 -6.87 0.31
C ASP A 124 28.82 -5.87 1.27
N THR A 125 28.47 -4.58 1.15
CA THR A 125 29.02 -3.52 1.98
C THR A 125 27.95 -2.58 2.54
N MET A 126 28.30 -1.89 3.63
CA MET A 126 27.48 -0.83 4.21
C MET A 126 27.26 0.32 3.22
N GLN A 127 28.29 0.68 2.45
CA GLN A 127 28.20 1.75 1.45
C GLN A 127 27.13 1.45 0.38
N GLN A 128 27.10 0.22 -0.13
CA GLN A 128 26.07 -0.21 -1.08
C GLN A 128 24.65 -0.15 -0.50
N ALA A 129 24.52 -0.41 0.82
CA ALA A 129 23.24 -0.33 1.51
C ALA A 129 22.78 1.12 1.66
N ILE A 130 23.69 2.03 2.04
CA ILE A 130 23.42 3.47 2.14
C ILE A 130 23.05 4.07 0.78
N GLU A 131 23.72 3.66 -0.30
CA GLU A 131 23.39 4.13 -1.66
C GLU A 131 21.98 3.74 -2.10
N ARG A 132 21.47 2.60 -1.62
CA ARG A 132 20.11 2.10 -1.88
C ARG A 132 19.06 2.66 -0.93
N ALA A 133 19.47 3.25 0.19
CA ALA A 133 18.63 3.93 1.16
C ALA A 133 18.95 5.45 1.21
N GLY A 134 19.51 5.97 0.12
CA GLY A 134 20.10 7.31 0.06
C GLY A 134 19.14 8.36 -0.47
N ILE A 135 19.63 9.60 -0.61
CA ILE A 135 18.84 10.75 -1.07
C ILE A 135 18.55 10.67 -2.58
N LYS A 136 19.49 10.13 -3.37
CA LYS A 136 19.39 10.08 -4.84
C LYS A 136 18.50 8.93 -5.33
N SER A 137 18.56 7.79 -4.65
CA SER A 137 17.75 6.61 -4.92
C SER A 137 17.49 5.95 -3.57
N ASN A 138 16.21 5.76 -3.25
CA ASN A 138 15.79 5.09 -2.03
C ASN A 138 14.77 4.01 -2.39
N LEU A 139 15.18 2.76 -2.24
CA LEU A 139 14.33 1.62 -2.56
C LEU A 139 13.09 1.53 -1.66
N GLY A 140 13.10 2.19 -0.49
CA GLY A 140 11.91 2.33 0.36
C GLY A 140 10.71 2.94 -0.38
N TRP A 141 10.97 3.92 -1.27
CA TRP A 141 9.92 4.49 -2.13
C TRP A 141 9.40 3.45 -3.14
N GLU A 142 10.29 2.70 -3.78
CA GLU A 142 9.93 1.67 -4.75
C GLU A 142 9.11 0.55 -4.10
N TYR A 143 9.48 0.14 -2.88
CA TYR A 143 8.72 -0.86 -2.12
C TYR A 143 7.30 -0.40 -1.80
N ALA A 144 7.12 0.87 -1.43
CA ALA A 144 5.79 1.45 -1.23
C ALA A 144 4.98 1.49 -2.53
N MET A 145 5.59 1.90 -3.66
CA MET A 145 4.92 1.88 -4.96
C MET A 145 4.45 0.46 -5.33
N SER A 146 5.34 -0.53 -5.25
CA SER A 146 4.97 -1.92 -5.51
C SER A 146 3.86 -2.41 -4.58
N ALA A 147 3.84 -1.98 -3.32
CA ALA A 147 2.77 -2.32 -2.39
C ALA A 147 1.42 -1.75 -2.83
N ILE A 148 1.37 -0.48 -3.20
CA ILE A 148 0.14 0.20 -3.67
C ILE A 148 -0.39 -0.48 -4.92
N GLU A 149 0.49 -0.73 -5.89
CA GLU A 149 0.12 -1.35 -7.17
C GLU A 149 -0.44 -2.76 -6.97
N MET A 150 0.27 -3.59 -6.20
CA MET A 150 -0.15 -4.96 -5.90
C MET A 150 -1.43 -5.00 -5.07
N ALA A 151 -1.60 -4.09 -4.11
CA ALA A 151 -2.82 -3.98 -3.32
C ALA A 151 -4.04 -3.67 -4.22
N SER A 152 -3.91 -2.68 -5.10
CA SER A 152 -4.95 -2.31 -6.08
C SER A 152 -5.25 -3.47 -7.03
N LEU A 153 -4.22 -4.09 -7.62
CA LEU A 153 -4.37 -5.22 -8.53
C LEU A 153 -5.08 -6.40 -7.86
N MET A 154 -4.66 -6.78 -6.66
CA MET A 154 -5.25 -7.91 -5.94
C MET A 154 -6.69 -7.65 -5.53
N ARG A 155 -7.06 -6.40 -5.21
CA ARG A 155 -8.47 -6.03 -5.03
C ARG A 155 -9.26 -6.21 -6.31
N GLN A 156 -8.75 -5.73 -7.46
CA GLN A 156 -9.44 -5.90 -8.74
C GLN A 156 -9.65 -7.38 -9.10
N ILE A 157 -8.64 -8.22 -8.89
CA ILE A 157 -8.74 -9.67 -9.15
C ILE A 157 -9.78 -10.34 -8.22
N ARG A 158 -9.82 -9.96 -6.94
CA ARG A 158 -10.82 -10.51 -5.98
C ARG A 158 -12.23 -10.00 -6.26
N ALA A 159 -12.38 -8.71 -6.57
CA ALA A 159 -13.65 -8.09 -6.88
C ALA A 159 -14.22 -8.55 -8.23
N GLY A 160 -13.36 -9.03 -9.15
CA GLY A 160 -13.76 -9.64 -10.43
C GLY A 160 -14.63 -10.91 -10.32
N GLY A 161 -15.01 -11.35 -9.11
CA GLY A 161 -16.11 -12.29 -8.87
C GLY A 161 -17.51 -11.66 -8.90
N GLU A 162 -17.62 -10.35 -8.69
CA GLU A 162 -18.84 -9.54 -8.81
C GLU A 162 -18.48 -8.21 -9.49
N MET A 163 -18.52 -8.19 -10.83
CA MET A 163 -18.31 -6.96 -11.58
C MET A 163 -19.52 -6.02 -11.41
N PRO A 164 -19.33 -4.75 -10.98
CA PRO A 164 -20.30 -3.71 -11.29
C PRO A 164 -20.33 -3.60 -12.82
N SER A 165 -21.43 -4.02 -13.42
CA SER A 165 -21.66 -3.86 -14.85
C SER A 165 -21.47 -2.38 -15.20
N ALA A 166 -20.51 -2.11 -16.09
CA ALA A 166 -20.36 -0.82 -16.75
C ALA A 166 -21.56 -0.57 -17.66
N GLN A 167 -22.74 -0.30 -17.08
CA GLN A 167 -23.98 0.17 -17.73
C GLN A 167 -25.10 0.31 -16.68
N SER A 168 -25.16 1.45 -15.99
CA SER A 168 -26.42 2.02 -15.48
C SER A 168 -26.20 3.33 -14.74
N SER A 169 -25.96 4.40 -15.49
CA SER A 169 -26.31 5.77 -15.06
C SER A 169 -26.53 6.68 -16.26
N ILE A 170 -27.35 6.22 -17.21
CA ILE A 170 -28.08 7.11 -18.11
C ILE A 170 -29.52 6.59 -18.21
N THR A 171 -30.36 6.94 -17.24
CA THR A 171 -31.81 7.03 -17.45
C THR A 171 -32.42 8.05 -16.49
N ALA A 172 -32.66 9.25 -17.06
CA ALA A 172 -33.88 10.06 -16.99
C ALA A 172 -34.58 10.33 -15.63
N ALA A 173 -34.47 11.58 -15.18
CA ALA A 173 -35.56 12.47 -14.73
C ALA A 173 -34.88 13.77 -14.21
N SER A 174 -35.26 15.00 -14.54
CA SER A 174 -36.56 15.57 -14.85
C SER A 174 -36.38 16.93 -15.53
N ILE A 175 -37.06 17.15 -16.66
CA ILE A 175 -37.24 18.46 -17.30
C ILE A 175 -38.28 19.23 -16.49
N PRO A 176 -38.03 20.47 -16.01
CA PRO A 176 -39.09 21.28 -15.43
C PRO A 176 -40.00 21.82 -16.56
N GLN A 177 -41.27 21.39 -16.56
CA GLN A 177 -42.31 21.97 -17.40
C GLN A 177 -42.58 23.41 -16.95
N ALA A 178 -42.50 24.33 -17.91
CA ALA A 178 -42.96 25.70 -17.78
C ALA A 178 -44.49 25.72 -17.66
N THR A 179 -45.01 26.17 -16.52
CA THR A 179 -46.40 26.61 -16.39
C THR A 179 -46.49 28.10 -16.68
N LEU A 180 -47.07 28.41 -17.85
CA LEU A 180 -47.62 29.73 -18.15
C LEU A 180 -48.76 30.05 -17.17
N SER A 181 -48.72 31.23 -16.55
CA SER A 181 -49.87 31.82 -15.86
C SER A 181 -50.26 33.11 -16.58
N PRO A 182 -51.54 33.33 -16.94
CA PRO A 182 -51.97 34.53 -17.63
C PRO A 182 -52.17 35.69 -16.65
N ALA A 183 -51.81 36.89 -17.11
CA ALA A 183 -52.16 38.14 -16.47
C ALA A 183 -53.68 38.39 -16.53
N HIS A 184 -54.29 38.83 -15.42
CA HIS A 184 -55.33 39.85 -15.43
C HIS A 184 -55.48 40.52 -14.04
N SER A 185 -55.25 41.84 -14.10
CA SER A 185 -55.69 43.01 -13.33
C SER A 185 -56.80 42.94 -12.25
N GLU A 186 -56.71 43.94 -11.35
CA GLU A 186 -57.72 44.55 -10.45
C GLU A 186 -57.89 43.91 -9.06
N SER A 187 -58.19 44.60 -7.97
CA SER A 187 -58.08 45.99 -7.51
C SER A 187 -58.56 45.99 -6.03
N GLN A 188 -58.12 46.98 -5.25
CA GLN A 188 -58.81 47.52 -4.05
C GLN A 188 -58.87 46.74 -2.71
N ASN A 189 -58.44 47.50 -1.68
CA ASN A 189 -59.08 47.79 -0.39
C ASN A 189 -58.80 46.95 0.88
N ALA A 190 -58.33 47.71 1.88
CA ALA A 190 -58.80 47.78 3.27
C ALA A 190 -58.37 46.66 4.24
N ARG A 191 -57.41 46.95 5.13
CA ARG A 191 -57.58 47.58 6.46
C ARG A 191 -56.23 47.71 7.16
#